data_AF-A0A2R3JXH4-F1
#
_entry.id   AF-A0A2R3JXH4-F1
#
_cell.length_a   1.000
_cell.length_b   1.000
_cell.length_c   1.000
_cell.angle_alpha   90.00
_cell.angle_beta   90.00
_cell.angle_gamma   90.00
#
_symmetry.space_group_name_H-M   'P 1'
#
loop_
_entity.id
_entity.type
_entity.pdbx_description
1 polymer ?
#
loop_
_entity_poly.entity_id
_entity_poly.type
_entity_poly.pdbx_seq_one_letter_code
_entity_poly.pdbx_strand_id
1 'polypeptide(L)'
;MFSAKIKQQVLREYLQGTSSLLLMKKYDIKGSATIYQWLTQFKIFGIQGLEHCRRKTFYDYSFKIKVIKWRQEHHASYPVTATHFRLKQPMMVWDWERKLIEGRLKPSKGRSLKMTDKSKQPKTLKQLQEENELLRIRVAYLEKLEALAQKKSQTKKKPS
;
A
#
# COMPACT_ATOMS: atom_id res chain seq x y z
N MET A 1 -8.72 -21.94 -20.33
CA MET A 1 -8.16 -20.58 -20.14
C MET A 1 -7.68 -20.08 -21.50
N PHE A 2 -8.14 -18.92 -21.97
CA PHE A 2 -7.77 -18.39 -23.30
C PHE A 2 -6.35 -17.81 -23.32
N SER A 3 -5.60 -18.07 -24.40
CA SER A 3 -4.27 -17.51 -24.61
C SER A 3 -4.34 -16.02 -24.95
N ALA A 4 -3.27 -15.27 -24.68
CA ALA A 4 -3.21 -13.84 -24.99
C ALA A 4 -3.44 -13.56 -26.49
N LYS A 5 -2.92 -14.43 -27.36
CA LYS A 5 -3.12 -14.34 -28.82
C LYS A 5 -4.59 -14.45 -29.23
N ILE A 6 -5.33 -15.40 -28.65
CA ILE A 6 -6.77 -15.54 -28.91
C ILE A 6 -7.52 -14.29 -28.44
N LYS A 7 -7.22 -13.78 -27.23
CA LYS A 7 -7.87 -12.57 -26.72
C LYS A 7 -7.63 -11.35 -27.60
N GLN A 8 -6.40 -11.17 -28.09
CA GLN A 8 -6.07 -10.09 -29.03
C GLN A 8 -6.85 -10.22 -30.33
N GLN A 9 -6.97 -11.44 -30.86
CA GLN A 9 -7.73 -11.67 -32.09
C GLN A 9 -9.22 -11.37 -31.91
N VAL A 10 -9.81 -11.85 -30.82
CA VAL A 10 -11.21 -11.57 -30.47
C VAL A 10 -11.45 -10.06 -30.34
N LEU A 11 -10.56 -9.33 -29.66
CA LEU A 11 -10.69 -7.88 -29.53
C LEU A 11 -10.49 -7.13 -30.85
N ARG A 12 -9.59 -7.58 -31.72
CA ARG A 12 -9.43 -7.00 -33.06
C ARG A 12 -10.71 -7.14 -33.88
N GLU A 13 -11.28 -8.34 -33.94
CA GLU A 13 -12.53 -8.59 -34.67
C GLU A 13 -13.72 -7.83 -34.05
N TYR A 14 -13.75 -7.71 -32.72
CA TYR A 14 -14.75 -6.91 -32.01
C TYR A 14 -14.65 -5.41 -32.36
N LEU A 15 -13.44 -4.85 -32.40
CA LEU A 15 -13.19 -3.45 -32.78
C LEU A 15 -13.49 -3.19 -34.26
N GLN A 16 -13.42 -4.22 -35.12
CA GLN A 16 -13.84 -4.15 -36.52
C GLN A 16 -15.37 -4.19 -36.71
N GLY A 17 -16.14 -4.26 -35.62
CA GLY A 17 -17.61 -4.24 -35.65
C GLY A 17 -18.27 -5.62 -35.61
N THR A 18 -17.51 -6.69 -35.38
CA THR A 18 -18.09 -8.04 -35.26
C THR A 18 -18.90 -8.16 -33.98
N SER A 19 -20.15 -8.63 -34.09
CA SER A 19 -21.03 -8.84 -32.93
C SER A 19 -20.41 -9.81 -31.91
N SER A 20 -20.54 -9.48 -30.62
CA SER A 20 -20.07 -10.33 -29.53
C SER A 20 -20.66 -11.74 -29.58
N LEU A 21 -21.89 -11.90 -30.08
CA LEU A 21 -22.55 -13.20 -30.21
C LEU A 21 -21.85 -14.10 -31.24
N LEU A 22 -21.39 -13.52 -32.36
CA LEU A 22 -20.65 -14.25 -33.39
C LEU A 22 -19.28 -14.67 -32.88
N LEU A 23 -18.59 -13.77 -32.18
CA LEU A 23 -17.30 -14.06 -31.54
C LEU A 23 -17.42 -15.16 -30.48
N MET A 24 -18.51 -15.14 -29.70
CA MET A 24 -18.79 -16.19 -28.72
C MET A 24 -18.93 -17.56 -29.37
N LYS A 25 -19.68 -17.67 -30.47
CA LYS A 25 -19.82 -18.92 -31.22
C LYS A 25 -18.50 -19.35 -31.87
N LYS A 26 -17.76 -18.42 -32.48
CA LYS A 26 -16.51 -18.70 -33.21
C LYS A 26 -15.38 -19.18 -32.29
N TYR A 27 -15.28 -18.62 -31.09
CA TYR A 27 -14.19 -18.87 -30.15
C TYR A 27 -14.62 -19.70 -28.92
N ASP A 28 -15.83 -20.27 -28.93
CA ASP A 28 -16.42 -21.01 -27.80
C ASP A 28 -16.38 -20.24 -26.47
N ILE A 29 -16.71 -18.95 -26.51
CA ILE A 29 -16.77 -18.10 -25.32
C ILE A 29 -18.16 -18.19 -24.73
N LYS A 30 -18.25 -18.72 -23.50
CA LYS A 30 -19.53 -18.96 -22.82
C LYS A 30 -20.34 -17.71 -22.49
N GLY A 31 -19.74 -16.52 -22.50
CA GLY A 31 -20.46 -15.28 -22.14
C GLY A 31 -19.78 -14.01 -22.63
N SER A 32 -20.60 -13.05 -23.08
CA SER A 32 -20.17 -11.75 -23.60
C SER A 32 -19.43 -10.89 -22.57
N ALA A 33 -19.76 -11.06 -21.28
CA ALA A 33 -19.05 -10.44 -20.15
C ALA A 33 -17.54 -10.69 -20.20
N THR A 34 -17.11 -11.85 -20.70
CA THR A 34 -15.69 -12.19 -20.87
C THR A 34 -15.00 -11.27 -21.88
N ILE A 35 -15.67 -10.98 -23.00
CA ILE A 35 -15.15 -10.10 -24.06
C ILE A 35 -15.07 -8.66 -23.53
N TYR A 36 -16.12 -8.18 -22.86
CA TYR A 36 -16.13 -6.86 -22.23
C TYR A 36 -15.03 -6.72 -21.18
N GLN A 37 -14.79 -7.76 -20.38
CA GLN A 37 -13.70 -7.77 -19.41
C GLN A 37 -12.34 -7.65 -20.10
N TRP A 38 -12.09 -8.39 -21.19
CA TRP A 38 -10.84 -8.26 -21.95
C TRP A 38 -10.67 -6.88 -22.55
N LEU A 39 -11.75 -6.28 -23.08
CA LEU A 39 -11.74 -4.93 -23.61
C LEU A 39 -11.37 -3.90 -22.53
N THR A 40 -11.96 -4.01 -21.34
CA THR A 40 -11.65 -3.14 -20.21
C THR A 40 -10.21 -3.29 -19.75
N GLN A 41 -9.70 -4.52 -19.65
CA GLN A 41 -8.29 -4.77 -19.31
C GLN A 41 -7.35 -4.20 -20.36
N PHE A 42 -7.69 -4.33 -21.65
CA PHE A 42 -6.92 -3.76 -22.73
C PHE A 42 -6.90 -2.22 -22.69
N LYS A 43 -8.02 -1.58 -22.35
CA LYS A 43 -8.08 -0.11 -22.19
C LYS A 43 -7.22 0.40 -21.03
N ILE A 44 -7.13 -0.34 -19.92
CA ILE A 44 -6.41 0.09 -18.72
C ILE A 44 -4.91 -0.24 -18.78
N PHE A 45 -4.57 -1.45 -19.26
CA PHE A 45 -3.21 -2.01 -19.18
C PHE A 45 -2.59 -2.29 -20.56
N GLY A 46 -3.29 -1.99 -21.65
CA GLY A 46 -2.86 -2.33 -23.00
C GLY A 46 -2.75 -3.85 -23.21
N ILE A 47 -1.78 -4.24 -24.05
CA ILE A 47 -1.53 -5.64 -24.40
C ILE A 47 -1.20 -6.50 -23.16
N GLN A 48 -0.49 -5.92 -22.18
CA GLN A 48 -0.13 -6.61 -20.93
C GLN A 48 -1.36 -7.02 -20.10
N GLY A 49 -2.48 -6.29 -20.23
CA GLY A 49 -3.75 -6.64 -19.57
C GLY A 49 -4.39 -7.92 -20.08
N LEU A 50 -4.03 -8.36 -21.29
CA LEU A 50 -4.54 -9.59 -21.90
C LEU A 50 -3.72 -10.82 -21.51
N GLU A 51 -2.49 -10.60 -21.03
CA GLU A 51 -1.60 -11.66 -20.58
C GLU A 51 -2.08 -12.30 -19.29
N HIS A 52 -1.84 -13.60 -19.18
CA HIS A 52 -2.15 -14.32 -17.96
C HIS A 52 -1.08 -14.06 -16.92
N CYS A 53 -1.38 -13.21 -15.93
CA CYS A 53 -0.47 -12.98 -14.82
C CYS A 53 -0.47 -14.15 -13.85
N ARG A 54 0.49 -15.06 -14.03
CA ARG A 54 0.74 -16.20 -13.12
C ARG A 54 1.31 -15.78 -11.75
N ARG A 55 1.81 -14.55 -11.64
CA ARG A 55 2.42 -14.03 -10.40
C ARG A 55 1.36 -13.36 -9.52
N LYS A 56 1.31 -13.76 -8.25
CA LYS A 56 0.55 -13.05 -7.22
C LYS A 56 1.12 -11.63 -7.11
N THR A 57 0.32 -10.62 -7.42
CA THR A 57 0.68 -9.22 -7.16
C THR A 57 0.58 -8.99 -5.65
N PHE A 58 1.71 -8.67 -5.03
CA PHE A 58 1.74 -8.23 -3.64
C PHE A 58 1.52 -6.72 -3.59
N TYR A 59 0.64 -6.27 -2.70
CA TYR A 59 0.43 -4.86 -2.42
C TYR A 59 0.73 -4.61 -0.96
N ASP A 60 1.53 -3.58 -0.70
CA ASP A 60 1.88 -3.17 0.65
C ASP A 60 0.65 -2.68 1.42
N TYR A 61 0.72 -2.83 2.74
CA TYR A 61 -0.37 -2.39 3.61
C TYR A 61 -0.67 -0.90 3.47
N SER A 62 0.38 -0.06 3.44
CA SER A 62 0.25 1.39 3.22
C SER A 62 -0.49 1.70 1.93
N PHE A 63 -0.18 1.00 0.85
CA PHE A 63 -0.87 1.15 -0.43
C PHE A 63 -2.34 0.74 -0.32
N LYS A 64 -2.66 -0.41 0.30
CA LYS A 64 -4.05 -0.85 0.49
C LYS A 64 -4.86 0.17 1.29
N ILE A 65 -4.29 0.72 2.36
CA ILE A 65 -4.93 1.77 3.17
C ILE A 65 -5.14 3.04 2.34
N LYS A 66 -4.15 3.46 1.54
CA LYS A 66 -4.28 4.61 0.63
C LYS A 66 -5.46 4.45 -0.33
N VAL A 67 -5.61 3.27 -0.93
CA VAL A 67 -6.69 2.97 -1.87
C VAL A 67 -8.07 3.03 -1.18
N ILE A 68 -8.19 2.45 0.02
CA ILE A 68 -9.45 2.46 0.79
C ILE A 68 -9.83 3.90 1.18
N LYS A 69 -8.87 4.69 1.70
CA LYS A 69 -9.10 6.09 2.08
C LYS A 69 -9.57 6.92 0.90
N TRP A 70 -8.87 6.85 -0.23
CA TRP A 70 -9.24 7.58 -1.44
C TRP A 70 -10.68 7.24 -1.88
N ARG A 71 -11.05 5.96 -1.85
CA ARG A 71 -12.42 5.53 -2.19
C ARG A 71 -13.45 6.18 -1.27
N GLN A 72 -13.20 6.17 0.04
CA GLN A 72 -14.12 6.72 1.04
C GLN A 72 -14.26 8.23 0.90
N GLU A 73 -13.15 8.95 0.68
CA GLU A 73 -13.13 10.40 0.47
C GLU A 73 -13.88 10.82 -0.80
N HIS A 74 -13.79 10.04 -1.88
CA HIS A 74 -14.40 10.35 -3.18
C HIS A 74 -15.75 9.66 -3.41
N HIS A 75 -16.25 8.90 -2.43
CA HIS A 75 -17.45 8.05 -2.54
C HIS A 75 -17.49 7.19 -3.81
N ALA A 76 -16.31 6.74 -4.27
CA ALA A 76 -16.18 6.06 -5.55
C ALA A 76 -16.62 4.59 -5.48
N SER A 77 -17.12 4.08 -6.60
CA SER A 77 -17.39 2.65 -6.74
C SER A 77 -16.08 1.83 -6.80
N TYR A 78 -16.14 0.54 -6.48
CA TYR A 78 -14.97 -0.34 -6.56
C TYR A 78 -14.33 -0.38 -7.95
N PRO A 79 -15.11 -0.45 -9.06
CA PRO A 79 -14.53 -0.40 -10.41
C PRO A 79 -13.82 0.91 -10.73
N VAL A 80 -14.38 2.05 -10.30
CA VAL A 80 -13.77 3.37 -10.50
C VAL A 80 -12.46 3.47 -9.73
N THR A 81 -12.48 3.06 -8.46
CA THR A 81 -11.27 3.03 -7.61
C THR A 81 -10.19 2.13 -8.20
N ALA A 82 -10.56 0.93 -8.66
CA ALA A 82 -9.61 0.01 -9.28
C ALA A 82 -9.02 0.59 -10.57
N THR A 83 -9.81 1.29 -11.38
CA THR A 83 -9.32 1.96 -12.59
C THR A 83 -8.34 3.08 -12.24
N HIS A 84 -8.67 3.92 -11.26
CA HIS A 84 -7.82 5.02 -10.78
C HIS A 84 -6.44 4.53 -10.32
N PHE A 85 -6.39 3.45 -9.53
CA PHE A 85 -5.14 2.87 -9.03
C PHE A 85 -4.53 1.80 -9.94
N ARG A 86 -5.05 1.62 -11.15
CA ARG A 86 -4.63 0.58 -12.12
C ARG A 86 -4.55 -0.82 -11.46
N LEU A 87 -5.59 -1.18 -10.73
CA LEU A 87 -5.78 -2.49 -10.12
C LEU A 87 -6.48 -3.42 -11.11
N LYS A 88 -5.99 -4.65 -11.22
CA LYS A 88 -6.51 -5.65 -12.17
C LYS A 88 -7.97 -6.02 -11.93
N GLN A 89 -8.41 -6.01 -10.68
CA GLN A 89 -9.71 -6.53 -10.28
C GLN A 89 -10.34 -5.61 -9.23
N PRO A 90 -11.55 -5.09 -9.48
CA PRO A 90 -12.31 -4.32 -8.50
C PRO A 90 -12.55 -5.06 -7.18
N MET A 91 -12.72 -6.38 -7.26
CA MET A 91 -12.90 -7.27 -6.10
C MET A 91 -11.78 -7.14 -5.06
N MET A 92 -10.54 -6.78 -5.47
CA MET A 92 -9.44 -6.60 -4.53
C MET A 92 -9.70 -5.45 -3.55
N VAL A 93 -10.29 -4.35 -4.02
CA VAL A 93 -10.59 -3.19 -3.17
C VAL A 93 -11.63 -3.57 -2.12
N TRP A 94 -12.69 -4.24 -2.54
CA TRP A 94 -13.73 -4.76 -1.65
C TRP A 94 -13.14 -5.73 -0.60
N ASP A 95 -12.29 -6.67 -1.02
CA ASP A 95 -11.67 -7.63 -0.11
C ASP A 95 -10.75 -6.94 0.92
N TRP A 96 -9.99 -5.91 0.52
CA TRP A 96 -9.15 -5.15 1.46
C TRP A 96 -9.98 -4.38 2.47
N GLU A 97 -11.06 -3.75 2.03
CA GLU A 97 -11.96 -2.99 2.90
C GLU A 97 -12.68 -3.89 3.90
N ARG A 98 -13.23 -5.02 3.44
CA ARG A 98 -13.81 -6.03 4.33
C ARG A 98 -12.80 -6.52 5.36
N LYS A 99 -11.57 -6.83 4.93
CA LYS A 99 -10.50 -7.25 5.85
C LYS A 99 -10.12 -6.15 6.84
N LEU A 100 -10.20 -4.88 6.46
CA LEU A 100 -9.95 -3.76 7.36
C LEU A 100 -11.03 -3.67 8.45
N ILE A 101 -12.30 -3.77 8.06
CA ILE A 101 -13.45 -3.78 8.98
C ILE A 101 -13.38 -4.96 9.95
N GLU A 102 -13.01 -6.15 9.46
CA GLU A 102 -12.84 -7.36 10.28
C GLU A 102 -11.55 -7.34 11.13
N GLY A 103 -10.71 -6.30 11.05
CA GLY A 103 -9.42 -6.25 11.76
C GLY A 103 -8.38 -7.26 11.26
N ARG A 104 -8.60 -7.88 10.09
CA ARG A 104 -7.73 -8.87 9.46
C ARG A 104 -6.71 -8.25 8.51
N LEU A 105 -6.92 -6.99 8.08
CA LEU A 105 -5.95 -6.25 7.29
C LEU A 105 -4.83 -5.77 8.22
N LYS A 106 -3.74 -6.54 8.26
CA LYS A 106 -2.58 -6.22 9.09
C LYS A 106 -1.46 -5.63 8.23
N PRO A 107 -0.68 -4.68 8.76
CA PRO A 107 0.62 -4.39 8.17
C PRO A 107 1.38 -5.69 8.06
N SER A 108 2.17 -5.84 6.99
CA SER A 108 3.15 -6.91 6.94
C SER A 108 4.01 -6.74 8.18
N LYS A 109 3.76 -7.54 9.22
CA LYS A 109 4.74 -7.82 10.24
C LYS A 109 5.81 -8.49 9.42
N GLY A 110 6.79 -7.70 8.99
CA GLY A 110 7.96 -8.23 8.30
C GLY A 110 8.31 -9.49 9.04
N ARG A 111 8.49 -10.60 8.33
CA ARG A 111 9.08 -11.79 8.93
C ARG A 111 10.20 -11.23 9.78
N SER A 112 10.07 -11.33 11.11
CA SER A 112 11.24 -11.17 11.95
C SER A 112 12.10 -12.29 11.42
N LEU A 113 13.04 -11.93 10.53
CA LEU A 113 14.19 -12.74 10.31
C LEU A 113 14.66 -12.90 11.74
N LYS A 114 14.49 -14.11 12.29
CA LYS A 114 15.38 -14.55 13.36
C LYS A 114 16.75 -14.43 12.72
N MET A 115 17.28 -13.21 12.73
CA MET A 115 18.69 -12.94 12.68
C MET A 115 19.17 -13.83 13.80
N THR A 116 19.86 -14.91 13.45
CA THR A 116 20.77 -15.54 14.39
C THR A 116 21.65 -14.40 14.87
N ASP A 117 21.33 -13.87 16.05
CA ASP A 117 22.00 -12.75 16.69
C ASP A 117 23.40 -13.22 17.07
N LYS A 118 24.29 -13.19 16.07
CA LYS A 118 25.74 -13.18 16.24
C LYS A 118 26.21 -11.74 16.09
N SER A 119 25.63 -10.81 16.85
CA SER A 119 26.16 -9.44 16.95
C SER A 119 25.65 -8.70 18.19
N LYS A 120 25.60 -9.35 19.36
CA LYS A 120 25.82 -8.62 20.62
C LYS A 120 27.32 -8.46 20.82
N GLN A 121 27.92 -7.54 20.10
CA GLN A 121 29.20 -6.99 20.53
C GLN A 121 28.91 -6.11 21.76
N PRO A 122 29.51 -6.37 22.93
CA PRO A 122 29.35 -5.48 24.07
C PRO A 122 29.96 -4.12 23.72
N LYS A 123 29.21 -3.03 23.94
CA LYS A 123 29.73 -1.66 23.81
C LYS A 123 31.02 -1.56 24.63
N THR A 124 32.10 -1.08 24.02
CA THR A 124 33.40 -0.95 24.69
C THR A 124 33.31 0.03 25.86
N LEU A 125 34.02 -0.20 26.97
CA LEU A 125 33.99 0.66 28.17
C LEU A 125 34.16 2.16 27.86
N LYS A 126 34.97 2.49 26.85
CA LYS A 126 35.18 3.88 26.39
C LYS A 126 33.90 4.54 25.86
N GLN A 127 33.07 3.81 25.11
CA GLN A 127 31.80 4.33 24.58
C GLN A 127 30.78 4.57 25.71
N LEU A 128 30.78 3.72 26.74
CA LEU A 128 29.94 3.92 27.93
C LEU A 128 30.41 5.12 28.78
N GLN A 129 31.71 5.42 28.78
CA GLN A 129 32.26 6.59 29.47
C GLN A 129 31.87 7.88 28.75
N GLU A 130 32.02 7.92 27.43
CA GLU A 130 31.62 9.07 26.61
C GLU A 130 30.11 9.34 26.70
N GLU A 131 29.27 8.29 26.63
CA GLU A 131 27.82 8.42 26.82
C GLU A 131 27.49 8.95 28.23
N ASN A 132 28.17 8.49 29.28
CA ASN A 132 27.96 8.99 30.64
C ASN A 132 28.36 10.45 30.81
N GLU A 133 29.49 10.86 30.25
CA GLU A 133 29.98 12.23 30.35
C GLU A 133 29.02 13.20 29.63
N LEU A 134 28.56 12.84 28.43
CA LEU A 134 27.59 13.62 27.68
C LEU A 134 26.25 13.74 28.44
N LEU A 135 25.80 12.66 29.07
CA LEU A 135 24.60 12.67 29.91
C LEU A 135 24.76 13.59 31.13
N ARG A 136 25.92 13.57 31.79
CA ARG A 136 26.21 14.48 32.93
C ARG A 136 26.19 15.94 32.52
N ILE A 137 26.79 16.27 31.37
CA ILE A 137 26.76 17.63 30.82
C ILE A 137 25.32 18.07 30.54
N ARG A 138 24.50 17.19 29.94
CA ARG A 138 23.11 17.48 29.62
C ARG A 138 22.26 17.73 30.86
N VAL A 139 22.45 16.94 31.93
CA VAL A 139 21.74 17.13 33.20
C VAL A 139 22.12 18.46 33.84
N ALA A 140 23.42 18.76 33.96
CA ALA A 140 23.88 20.02 34.55
C ALA A 140 23.37 21.26 33.79
N TYR A 141 23.27 21.16 32.46
CA TYR A 141 22.69 22.23 31.64
C TYR A 141 21.20 22.44 31.90
N LEU A 142 20.42 21.34 32.02
CA LEU A 142 19.00 21.41 32.33
C LEU A 142 18.74 22.02 33.70
N GLU A 143 19.49 21.61 34.73
CA GLU A 143 19.40 22.18 36.08
C GLU A 143 19.69 23.68 36.09
N LYS A 144 20.68 24.13 35.32
CA LYS A 144 21.00 25.56 35.18
C LYS A 144 19.87 26.34 34.51
N LEU A 145 19.22 25.75 33.48
CA LEU A 145 18.05 26.36 32.84
C LEU A 145 16.86 26.47 33.81
N GLU A 146 16.61 25.43 34.60
CA GLU A 146 15.56 25.43 35.61
C GLU A 146 15.82 26.48 36.70
N ALA A 147 17.05 26.60 37.18
CA ALA A 147 17.43 27.62 38.17
C ALA A 147 17.23 29.06 37.63
N LEU A 148 17.51 29.29 36.35
CA LEU A 148 17.25 30.59 35.69
C LEU A 148 15.75 30.85 35.53
N ALA A 149 14.96 29.82 35.21
CA ALA A 149 13.50 29.92 35.10
C ALA A 149 12.83 30.21 36.45
N GLN A 150 13.30 29.59 37.54
CA GLN A 150 12.84 29.86 38.90
C GLN A 150 13.17 31.28 39.39
N LYS A 151 14.36 31.80 39.08
CA LYS A 151 14.71 33.21 39.39
C LYS A 151 13.80 34.20 38.66
N LYS A 152 13.48 33.94 37.38
CA LYS A 152 12.57 34.79 36.58
C LYS A 152 11.12 34.77 37.08
N SER A 153 10.64 33.64 37.61
CA SER A 153 9.27 33.54 38.15
C SER A 153 9.14 34.20 39.53
N GLN A 154 10.20 34.21 40.34
CA GLN A 154 10.24 34.94 41.61
C GLN A 154 10.26 36.46 41.42
N THR A 155 10.93 36.97 40.38
CA THR A 155 10.94 38.42 40.06
C THR A 155 9.61 38.96 39.52
N LYS A 156 8.69 38.10 39.04
CA LYS A 156 7.36 38.49 38.54
C LYS A 156 6.23 38.42 39.58
N LYS A 157 6.51 37.93 40.80
CA LYS A 157 5.53 37.79 41.90
C LYS A 157 5.69 38.83 43.02
N LYS A 158 6.33 39.97 42.77
CA LYS A 158 6.27 41.15 43.64
C LYS A 158 5.21 42.12 43.08
N PRO A 159 3.95 42.09 43.56
CA PRO A 159 2.97 43.11 43.26
C PRO A 159 3.26 44.38 44.09
N SER A 160 3.07 45.55 43.47
CA SER A 160 2.62 46.76 44.18
C SER A 160 1.12 46.69 44.37
#